data_AF-A0A2E5W966-F1
#
_entry.id   AF-A0A2E5W966-F1
#
_cell.length_a   1.000
_cell.length_b   1.000
_cell.length_c   1.000
_cell.angle_alpha   90.00
_cell.angle_beta   90.00
_cell.angle_gamma   90.00
#
_symmetry.space_group_name_H-M   'P 1'
#
loop_
_entity.id
_entity.type
_entity.pdbx_description
1 polymer ?
#
loop_
_entity_poly.entity_id
_entity_poly.type
_entity_poly.pdbx_seq_one_letter_code
_entity_poly.pdbx_strand_id
1 'polypeptide(L)'
;MEISATQLAAGSQTYSVTYPVTATGEADVTSVEYTDGSGDAISISDVSLPWELTFIASGGATVALTAEGTVDGKLLIEYTASDSAGSNRLSSRSCTR
;
A
#
# COMPACT_ATOMS: atom_id res chain seq x y z
N MET A 1 10.35 -0.89 -9.33
CA MET A 1 9.24 -1.68 -8.76
C MET A 1 9.41 -1.66 -7.26
N GLU A 2 8.45 -1.10 -6.54
CA GLU A 2 8.40 -1.10 -5.07
C GLU A 2 7.22 -1.91 -4.59
N ILE A 3 7.41 -2.65 -3.49
CA ILE A 3 6.39 -3.55 -2.94
C ILE A 3 6.30 -3.35 -1.42
N SER A 4 5.10 -3.14 -0.91
CA SER A 4 4.75 -3.20 0.51
C SER A 4 3.68 -4.26 0.74
N ALA A 5 4.06 -5.37 1.35
CA ALA A 5 3.17 -6.48 1.69
C ALA A 5 3.15 -6.70 3.20
N THR A 6 1.96 -6.85 3.78
CA THR A 6 1.78 -7.11 5.21
C THR A 6 0.61 -8.08 5.44
N GLN A 7 0.84 -9.05 6.30
CA GLN A 7 -0.24 -9.87 6.84
C GLN A 7 -0.88 -9.17 8.05
N LEU A 8 -2.20 -9.04 8.02
CA LEU A 8 -2.98 -8.54 9.15
C LEU A 8 -3.05 -9.58 10.26
N ALA A 9 -3.17 -9.13 11.51
CA ALA A 9 -3.37 -10.05 12.62
C ALA A 9 -4.71 -10.78 12.45
N ALA A 10 -4.71 -12.10 12.70
CA ALA A 10 -5.90 -12.93 12.61
C ALA A 10 -6.89 -12.60 13.73
N GLY A 11 -8.18 -12.57 13.40
CA GLY A 11 -9.26 -12.27 14.35
C GLY A 11 -10.54 -11.85 13.62
N SER A 12 -11.64 -11.68 14.37
CA SER A 12 -12.92 -11.22 13.82
C SER A 12 -13.02 -9.71 13.63
N GLN A 13 -11.93 -8.98 13.86
CA GLN A 13 -11.89 -7.53 13.64
C GLN A 13 -11.67 -7.17 12.16
N THR A 14 -11.98 -5.93 11.83
CA THR A 14 -11.67 -5.30 10.55
C THR A 14 -10.57 -4.27 10.75
N TYR A 15 -9.70 -4.15 9.75
CA TYR A 15 -8.64 -3.16 9.69
C TYR A 15 -8.97 -2.12 8.60
N SER A 16 -8.80 -0.84 8.93
CA SER A 16 -8.72 0.21 7.93
C SER A 16 -7.29 0.27 7.42
N VAL A 17 -7.09 -0.15 6.18
CA VAL A 17 -5.78 -0.20 5.53
C VAL A 17 -5.62 1.02 4.64
N THR A 18 -4.53 1.76 4.83
CA THR A 18 -4.16 2.93 4.03
C THR A 18 -2.75 2.77 3.48
N TYR A 19 -2.61 3.01 2.18
CA TYR A 19 -1.34 3.04 1.45
C TYR A 19 -1.11 4.41 0.82
N PRO A 20 -0.32 5.30 1.46
CA PRO A 20 0.23 6.47 0.81
C PRO A 20 1.40 6.06 -0.09
N VAL A 21 1.37 6.52 -1.34
CA VAL A 21 2.46 6.41 -2.30
C VAL A 21 2.94 7.82 -2.63
N THR A 22 4.17 8.12 -2.28
CA THR A 22 4.78 9.45 -2.46
C THR A 22 6.15 9.32 -3.12
N ALA A 23 6.61 10.39 -3.77
CA ALA A 23 7.97 10.45 -4.29
C ALA A 23 8.68 11.73 -3.86
N THR A 24 9.98 11.64 -3.61
CA THR A 24 10.89 12.78 -3.46
C THR A 24 11.80 12.82 -4.68
N GLY A 25 11.42 13.59 -5.70
CA GLY A 25 12.09 13.66 -7.01
C GLY A 25 11.10 13.56 -8.16
N GLU A 26 11.60 13.44 -9.39
CA GLU A 26 10.74 13.11 -10.55
C GLU A 26 10.42 11.62 -10.48
N ALA A 27 9.14 11.29 -10.44
CA ALA A 27 8.68 9.91 -10.44
C ALA A 27 7.47 9.80 -11.36
N ASP A 28 7.55 8.86 -12.28
CA ASP A 28 6.51 8.51 -13.23
C ASP A 28 6.02 7.10 -12.86
N VAL A 29 4.93 7.04 -12.08
CA VAL A 29 4.30 5.78 -11.68
C VAL A 29 3.29 5.40 -12.75
N THR A 30 3.62 4.39 -13.53
CA THR A 30 2.78 3.93 -14.65
C THR A 30 1.59 3.10 -14.17
N SER A 31 1.77 2.35 -13.09
CA SER A 31 0.74 1.47 -12.54
C SER A 31 0.93 1.21 -11.05
N VAL A 32 -0.19 0.95 -10.37
CA VAL A 32 -0.23 0.45 -9.00
C VAL A 32 -1.13 -0.77 -8.96
N GLU A 33 -0.65 -1.85 -8.38
CA GLU A 33 -1.44 -3.04 -8.10
C GLU A 33 -1.54 -3.24 -6.59
N TYR A 34 -2.73 -3.55 -6.08
CA TYR A 34 -2.90 -3.88 -4.68
C TYR A 34 -3.77 -5.12 -4.49
N THR A 35 -3.52 -5.84 -3.40
CA THR A 35 -4.36 -6.94 -2.92
C THR A 35 -5.26 -6.42 -1.81
N ASP A 36 -6.57 -6.50 -2.02
CA ASP A 36 -7.57 -6.02 -1.07
C ASP A 36 -7.78 -6.97 0.12
N GLY A 37 -8.72 -6.64 1.00
CA GLY A 37 -9.05 -7.46 2.16
C GLY A 37 -9.67 -8.83 1.85
N SER A 38 -10.21 -9.00 0.64
CA SER A 38 -10.77 -10.25 0.12
C SER A 38 -9.70 -11.14 -0.52
N GLY A 39 -8.52 -10.57 -0.80
CA GLY A 39 -7.44 -11.22 -1.55
C GLY A 39 -7.50 -10.95 -3.05
N ASP A 40 -8.36 -10.04 -3.50
CA ASP A 40 -8.49 -9.67 -4.90
C ASP A 40 -7.35 -8.73 -5.32
N ALA A 41 -6.69 -9.05 -6.42
CA ALA A 41 -5.68 -8.19 -7.02
C ALA A 41 -6.34 -7.16 -7.93
N ILE A 42 -6.12 -5.88 -7.64
CA ILE A 42 -6.71 -4.75 -8.36
C ILE A 42 -5.57 -3.88 -8.89
N SER A 43 -5.53 -3.72 -10.21
CA SER A 43 -4.52 -2.91 -10.90
C SER A 43 -5.13 -1.60 -11.39
N ILE A 44 -4.42 -0.51 -11.14
CA ILE A 44 -4.77 0.86 -11.55
C ILE A 44 -3.63 1.37 -12.41
N SER A 45 -3.95 1.90 -13.60
CA SER A 45 -2.99 2.50 -14.53
C SER A 45 -3.05 4.02 -14.48
N ASP A 46 -2.01 4.69 -14.98
CA ASP A 46 -1.91 6.15 -15.10
C ASP A 46 -2.08 6.88 -13.75
N VAL A 47 -1.28 6.47 -12.77
CA VAL A 47 -1.34 6.99 -11.41
C VAL A 47 -0.46 8.23 -11.28
N SER A 48 -1.04 9.36 -10.92
CA SER A 48 -0.28 10.58 -10.58
C SER A 48 0.07 10.61 -9.09
N LEU A 49 1.29 11.01 -8.77
CA LEU A 49 1.76 11.15 -7.39
C LEU A 49 1.54 12.58 -6.84
N PRO A 50 1.30 12.74 -5.52
CA PRO A 50 1.11 11.67 -4.53
C PRO A 50 -0.24 10.95 -4.73
N TRP A 51 -0.25 9.65 -4.45
CA TRP A 51 -1.43 8.80 -4.55
C TRP A 51 -1.72 8.12 -3.22
N GLU A 52 -2.99 7.90 -2.91
CA GLU A 52 -3.41 7.22 -1.68
C GLU A 52 -4.57 6.27 -1.96
N LEU A 53 -4.54 5.11 -1.31
CA LEU A 53 -5.64 4.15 -1.29
C LEU A 53 -5.99 3.81 0.14
N THR A 54 -7.29 3.81 0.43
CA THR A 54 -7.83 3.30 1.69
C THR A 54 -8.94 2.27 1.42
N PHE A 55 -8.87 1.13 2.10
CA PHE A 55 -9.90 0.08 2.06
C PHE A 55 -10.00 -0.66 3.39
N ILE A 56 -11.09 -1.41 3.57
CA ILE A 56 -11.30 -2.24 4.76
C ILE A 56 -10.90 -3.68 4.46
N ALA A 57 -10.17 -4.29 5.38
CA ALA A 57 -9.75 -5.69 5.29
C ALA A 57 -10.10 -6.48 6.55
N SER A 58 -10.39 -7.76 6.38
CA SER A 58 -10.67 -8.67 7.49
C SER A 58 -9.37 -9.07 8.21
N GLY A 59 -9.47 -9.39 9.50
CA GLY A 59 -8.36 -9.97 10.23
C GLY A 59 -7.83 -11.25 9.58
N GLY A 60 -6.51 -11.36 9.47
CA GLY A 60 -5.83 -12.47 8.80
C GLY A 60 -5.68 -12.30 7.28
N ALA A 61 -6.29 -11.28 6.66
CA ALA A 61 -6.08 -11.00 5.25
C ALA A 61 -4.63 -10.59 4.98
N THR A 62 -4.15 -10.96 3.79
CA THR A 62 -2.85 -10.52 3.28
C THR A 62 -3.10 -9.37 2.33
N VAL A 63 -2.58 -8.20 2.69
CA VAL A 63 -2.70 -6.99 1.89
C VAL A 63 -1.34 -6.60 1.36
N ALA A 64 -1.30 -6.21 0.10
CA ALA A 64 -0.07 -5.83 -0.56
C ALA A 64 -0.35 -4.66 -1.50
N LEU A 65 0.68 -3.84 -1.73
CA LEU A 65 0.68 -2.83 -2.75
C LEU A 65 2.02 -2.83 -3.48
N THR A 66 1.96 -2.82 -4.79
CA THR A 66 3.09 -2.75 -5.70
C THR A 66 2.92 -1.53 -6.58
N ALA A 67 3.96 -0.70 -6.69
CA ALA A 67 4.01 0.40 -7.64
C ALA A 67 5.08 0.15 -8.70
N GLU A 68 4.71 0.32 -9.96
CA GLU A 68 5.61 0.25 -11.10
C GLU A 68 5.74 1.61 -11.76
N GLY A 69 6.95 1.93 -12.21
CA GLY A 69 7.27 3.25 -12.72
C GLY A 69 8.76 3.51 -12.80
N THR A 70 9.09 4.69 -13.31
CA THR A 70 10.45 5.25 -13.30
C THR A 70 10.57 6.27 -12.18
N VAL A 71 11.68 6.25 -11.45
CA VAL A 71 11.91 7.15 -10.32
C VAL A 71 13.31 7.70 -10.47
N ASP A 72 13.44 9.02 -10.56
CA ASP A 72 14.67 9.79 -10.42
C ASP A 72 14.63 10.49 -9.05
N GLY A 73 14.97 9.73 -8.01
CA GLY A 73 14.77 10.10 -6.62
C GLY A 73 14.33 8.90 -5.75
N LYS A 74 13.46 9.17 -4.78
CA LYS A 74 12.94 8.14 -3.86
C LYS A 74 11.45 7.97 -4.03
N LEU A 75 10.99 6.73 -4.22
CA LEU A 75 9.57 6.37 -4.11
C LEU A 75 9.36 5.75 -2.73
N LEU A 76 8.35 6.21 -2.01
CA LEU A 76 7.95 5.71 -0.70
C LEU A 76 6.54 5.14 -0.80
N ILE A 77 6.41 3.88 -0.38
CA ILE A 77 5.13 3.23 -0.13
C ILE A 77 5.04 3.01 1.36
N GLU A 78 4.15 3.74 2.00
CA GLU A 78 3.82 3.53 3.40
C GLU A 78 2.60 2.62 3.52
N TYR A 79 2.48 1.98 4.66
CA TYR A 79 1.36 1.11 5.00
C TYR A 79 0.95 1.39 6.43
N THR A 80 -0.32 1.66 6.62
CA THR A 80 -0.95 1.73 7.93
C THR A 80 -2.19 0.87 7.93
N ALA A 81 -2.30 -0.03 8.91
CA ALA A 81 -3.54 -0.73 9.20
C ALA A 81 -3.92 -0.49 10.65
N SER A 82 -5.12 0.05 10.87
CA SER A 82 -5.66 0.31 12.19
C SER A 82 -6.95 -0.49 12.41
N ASP A 83 -7.05 -1.19 13.54
CA ASP A 83 -8.34 -1.75 13.97
C ASP A 83 -9.11 -0.77 14.86
N SER A 84 -10.40 -1.07 15.08
CA SER A 84 -11.27 -0.28 15.95
C SER A 84 -10.84 -0.28 17.43
N ALA A 85 -9.91 -1.17 17.82
CA ALA A 85 -9.30 -1.21 19.14
C ALA A 85 -8.05 -0.32 19.25
N GLY A 86 -7.62 0.32 18.15
CA GLY A 86 -6.46 1.20 18.10
C GLY A 86 -5.13 0.47 17.91
N SER A 87 -5.14 -0.83 17.60
CA SER A 87 -3.92 -1.55 17.24
C SER A 87 -3.50 -1.12 15.84
N ASN A 88 -2.35 -0.45 15.75
CA ASN A 88 -1.79 -0.02 14.48
C ASN A 88 -0.65 -0.95 14.05
N ARG A 89 -0.74 -1.43 12.80
CA ARG A 89 0.36 -2.10 12.09
C ARG A 89 0.90 -1.11 11.08
N LEU A 90 2.20 -0.87 11.13
CA LEU A 90 2.90 0.04 10.25
C LEU A 90 4.00 -0.70 9.51
N SER A 91 4.15 -0.42 8.22
CA SER A 91 5.26 -0.90 7.39
C SER A 91 5.60 0.21 6.40
N SER A 92 6.88 0.40 6.11
CA SER A 92 7.32 1.35 5.09
C SER A 92 8.35 0.69 4.20
N ARG A 93 8.21 0.93 2.90
CA ARG A 93 9.10 0.45 1.85
C ARG A 93 9.49 1.63 0.99
N SER A 94 10.74 1.66 0.56
CA SER A 94 11.20 2.72 -0.30
C SER A 94 12.26 2.26 -1.28
N CYS A 95 12.11 2.64 -2.55
CA CYS A 95 13.16 2.53 -3.56
C CYS A 95 13.85 3.86 -3.64
N THR A 96 15.17 3.82 -3.76
CA THR A 96 15.94 4.84 -4.43
C THR A 96 16.53 4.23 -5.69
N ARG A 97 16.47 4.94 -6.81
CA ARG A 97 17.15 4.52 -8.04
C ARG A 97 18.07 5.63 -8.52
#